data_AF-A0A534J0R1-F1
#
_entry.id   AF-A0A534J0R1-F1
#
_cell.length_a   1.000
_cell.length_b   1.000
_cell.length_c   1.000
_cell.angle_alpha   90.00
_cell.angle_beta   90.00
_cell.angle_gamma   90.00
#
_symmetry.space_group_name_H-M   'P 1'
#
loop_
_entity.id
_entity.type
_entity.pdbx_description
1 polymer ?
#
loop_
_entity_poly.entity_id
_entity_poly.type
_entity_poly.pdbx_seq_one_letter_code
_entity_poly.pdbx_strand_id
1 'polypeptide(L)'
;MRSDATARARPGRPLARSGGRPDSDRREAARRGARPSDLRRLRRVSGIPGEREAVLVLIRHGEIVRPRDTSNFDRAPLSSEGWRQMNRVATEWPFAKPTAVYSSDLLRSVQSATILQTLFHIPLEKRDCLREWTADPADLAQPAYMDLERRAWRDLDWLPPGGESLVMAGDRILAMAPCSPSSPPASRGSGPRSCTRTRSRLPASPSRRTGTHGGSSPISRRFHRSDSESL
;
A
#
# COMPACT_ATOMS: atom_id res chain seq x y z
N MET A 1 -45.53 -27.79 42.29
CA MET A 1 -46.90 -28.22 41.94
C MET A 1 -47.13 -27.90 40.47
N ARG A 2 -47.48 -28.94 39.68
CA ARG A 2 -48.00 -28.97 38.29
C ARG A 2 -46.97 -28.62 37.18
N SER A 3 -46.50 -29.58 36.37
CA SER A 3 -47.16 -30.34 35.25
C SER A 3 -47.37 -29.42 34.03
N ASP A 4 -46.99 -29.68 32.77
CA ASP A 4 -46.80 -30.87 31.91
C ASP A 4 -45.84 -30.48 30.75
N ALA A 5 -44.89 -31.28 30.25
CA ALA A 5 -44.98 -32.47 29.39
C ALA A 5 -45.70 -32.27 28.03
N THR A 6 -44.95 -32.32 26.92
CA THR A 6 -45.30 -33.14 25.75
C THR A 6 -44.12 -33.30 24.79
N ALA A 7 -43.72 -34.57 24.61
CA ALA A 7 -42.87 -35.06 23.54
C ALA A 7 -43.71 -35.47 22.33
N ARG A 8 -43.14 -35.52 21.11
CA ARG A 8 -43.46 -36.54 20.10
C ARG A 8 -42.38 -36.70 19.01
N ALA A 9 -42.19 -37.98 18.68
CA ALA A 9 -41.25 -38.68 17.78
C ALA A 9 -41.39 -38.32 16.28
N ARG A 10 -40.29 -38.24 15.49
CA ARG A 10 -39.68 -39.21 14.51
C ARG A 10 -40.62 -39.70 13.37
N PRO A 11 -40.12 -40.36 12.29
CA PRO A 11 -39.01 -40.09 11.36
C PRO A 11 -39.49 -40.18 9.87
N GLY A 12 -38.68 -39.74 8.91
CA GLY A 12 -38.98 -39.91 7.47
C GLY A 12 -37.75 -39.94 6.58
N ARG A 13 -37.35 -41.15 6.18
CA ARG A 13 -36.46 -41.52 5.05
C ARG A 13 -37.29 -42.54 4.23
N PRO A 14 -36.97 -42.92 2.98
CA PRO A 14 -35.99 -42.43 2.00
C PRO A 14 -36.63 -42.17 0.62
N LEU A 15 -35.85 -41.78 -0.40
CA LEU A 15 -35.87 -42.45 -1.70
C LEU A 15 -34.68 -42.02 -2.55
N ALA A 16 -34.02 -43.02 -3.12
CA ALA A 16 -32.91 -42.92 -4.05
C ALA A 16 -33.40 -42.37 -5.40
N ARG A 17 -32.59 -41.52 -6.04
CA ARG A 17 -32.55 -41.44 -7.49
C ARG A 17 -31.11 -41.53 -7.98
N SER A 18 -30.94 -42.62 -8.71
CA SER A 18 -29.86 -42.99 -9.60
C SER A 18 -29.71 -42.02 -10.78
N GLY A 19 -28.50 -41.99 -11.34
CA GLY A 19 -28.29 -41.79 -12.77
C GLY A 19 -27.94 -40.37 -13.19
N GLY A 20 -26.67 -40.15 -13.53
CA GLY A 20 -26.26 -38.94 -14.23
C GLY A 20 -24.76 -38.65 -14.20
N ARG A 21 -23.91 -39.62 -14.59
CA ARG A 21 -22.58 -39.27 -15.13
C ARG A 21 -22.77 -38.88 -16.59
N PRO A 22 -22.32 -37.67 -16.97
CA PRO A 22 -21.48 -37.62 -18.16
C PRO A 22 -20.28 -36.67 -18.00
N ASP A 23 -19.24 -37.04 -18.75
CA ASP A 23 -18.22 -36.17 -19.33
C ASP A 23 -17.08 -35.66 -18.42
N SER A 24 -16.17 -36.57 -18.10
CA SER A 24 -14.82 -36.27 -17.62
C SER A 24 -13.80 -36.00 -18.75
N ASP A 25 -14.17 -36.01 -20.04
CA ASP A 25 -13.16 -36.11 -21.14
C ASP A 25 -13.12 -34.91 -22.10
N ARG A 26 -13.53 -33.69 -21.68
CA ARG A 26 -13.55 -32.54 -22.62
C ARG A 26 -12.98 -31.20 -22.13
N ARG A 27 -12.05 -31.20 -21.18
CA ARG A 27 -11.20 -30.02 -20.88
C ARG A 27 -9.72 -30.33 -20.68
N GLU A 28 -9.20 -31.36 -21.36
CA GLU A 28 -7.77 -31.72 -21.36
C GLU A 28 -7.05 -31.32 -22.65
N ALA A 29 -7.40 -30.17 -23.24
CA ALA A 29 -6.74 -29.67 -24.45
C ALA A 29 -6.78 -28.15 -24.61
N ALA A 30 -6.56 -27.37 -23.54
CA ALA A 30 -6.22 -25.95 -23.66
C ALA A 30 -5.71 -25.39 -22.32
N ARG A 31 -4.40 -25.51 -22.07
CA ARG A 31 -3.52 -24.61 -21.27
C ARG A 31 -2.21 -25.33 -20.93
N ARG A 32 -1.58 -25.94 -21.94
CA ARG A 32 -0.12 -26.07 -21.95
C ARG A 32 0.45 -24.69 -22.26
N GLY A 33 1.30 -24.18 -21.39
CA GLY A 33 2.17 -23.04 -21.71
C GLY A 33 1.79 -21.73 -21.03
N ALA A 34 2.14 -21.60 -19.74
CA ALA A 34 2.62 -20.34 -19.19
C ALA A 34 3.55 -20.68 -18.03
N ARG A 35 4.86 -20.78 -18.32
CA ARG A 35 5.88 -20.79 -17.28
C ARG A 35 5.76 -19.46 -16.53
N PRO A 36 5.73 -19.41 -15.19
CA PRO A 36 5.82 -18.16 -14.46
C PRO A 36 7.29 -17.70 -14.45
N SER A 37 7.78 -17.29 -15.62
CA SER A 37 9.06 -16.58 -15.80
C SER A 37 8.85 -15.15 -16.30
N ASP A 38 7.60 -14.68 -16.38
CA ASP A 38 7.27 -13.27 -16.62
C ASP A 38 7.39 -12.41 -15.34
N LEU A 39 8.43 -12.67 -14.56
CA LEU A 39 9.02 -11.63 -13.73
C LEU A 39 9.56 -10.60 -14.71
N ARG A 40 8.74 -9.55 -14.90
CA ARG A 40 9.07 -8.31 -15.58
C ARG A 40 10.56 -8.09 -15.52
N ARG A 41 11.19 -8.27 -16.67
CA ARG A 41 12.58 -7.92 -16.95
C ARG A 41 12.74 -6.48 -16.47
N LEU A 42 13.29 -6.31 -15.26
CA LEU A 42 13.70 -5.02 -14.73
C LEU A 42 14.60 -4.45 -15.81
N ARG A 43 14.09 -3.40 -16.47
CA ARG A 43 14.74 -2.78 -17.60
C ARG A 43 16.01 -2.17 -17.02
N ARG A 44 17.14 -2.87 -17.16
CA ARG A 44 18.47 -2.34 -16.84
C ARG A 44 18.62 -1.06 -17.64
N VAL A 45 18.43 0.07 -16.97
CA VAL A 45 18.95 1.34 -17.45
C VAL A 45 20.46 1.15 -17.38
N SER A 46 21.11 1.18 -18.53
CA SER A 46 22.56 1.00 -18.66
C SER A 46 23.24 2.12 -17.87
N GLY A 47 23.60 1.83 -16.62
CA GLY A 47 24.27 2.76 -15.72
C GLY A 47 25.71 2.99 -16.11
N ILE A 48 26.22 4.16 -15.72
CA ILE A 48 27.61 4.58 -15.88
C ILE A 48 28.52 3.57 -15.14
N PRO A 49 29.65 3.13 -15.72
CA PRO A 49 30.56 2.20 -15.06
C PRO A 49 31.05 2.77 -13.71
N GLY A 50 30.71 2.08 -12.61
CA GLY A 50 31.12 2.46 -11.25
C GLY A 50 29.98 2.76 -10.28
N GLU A 51 28.75 2.93 -10.75
CA GLU A 51 27.59 3.05 -9.86
C GLU A 51 27.16 1.67 -9.33
N ARG A 52 27.15 1.53 -8.00
CA ARG A 52 26.58 0.34 -7.35
C ARG A 52 25.08 0.31 -7.63
N GLU A 53 24.61 -0.73 -8.30
CA GLU A 53 23.18 -0.99 -8.49
C GLU A 53 22.52 -1.10 -7.11
N ALA A 54 21.64 -0.16 -6.78
CA ALA A 54 20.85 -0.18 -5.56
C ALA A 54 19.46 -0.75 -5.88
N VAL A 55 19.04 -1.76 -5.12
CA VAL A 55 17.69 -2.33 -5.21
C VAL A 55 16.84 -1.74 -4.09
N LEU A 56 15.78 -1.01 -4.48
CA LEU A 56 14.77 -0.50 -3.55
C LEU A 56 13.53 -1.40 -3.60
N VAL A 57 13.14 -1.96 -2.45
CA VAL A 57 11.91 -2.73 -2.30
C VAL A 57 10.89 -1.90 -1.52
N LEU A 58 9.75 -1.62 -2.13
CA LEU A 58 8.66 -0.88 -1.49
C LEU A 58 7.65 -1.87 -0.90
N ILE A 59 7.42 -1.76 0.40
CA ILE A 59 6.50 -2.64 1.14
C ILE A 59 5.47 -1.77 1.84
N ARG A 60 4.19 -2.06 1.62
CA ARG A 60 3.11 -1.46 2.42
C ARG A 60 3.05 -2.15 3.78
N HIS A 61 2.71 -1.40 4.83
CA HIS A 61 2.46 -1.98 6.15
C HIS A 61 1.39 -3.10 6.08
N GLY A 62 1.45 -4.03 7.03
CA GLY A 62 0.41 -5.06 7.19
C GLY A 62 -0.96 -4.47 7.53
N GLU A 63 -2.01 -5.28 7.47
CA GLU A 63 -3.35 -4.89 7.90
C GLU A 63 -3.36 -4.25 9.32
N ILE A 64 -4.21 -3.24 9.51
CA ILE A 64 -4.31 -2.48 10.76
C ILE A 64 -5.65 -2.72 11.46
N VAL A 65 -5.67 -2.49 12.76
CA VAL A 65 -6.93 -2.33 13.51
C VAL A 65 -7.47 -0.93 13.20
N ARG A 66 -8.41 -0.85 12.25
CA ARG A 66 -8.98 0.42 11.78
C ARG A 66 -10.04 0.94 12.78
N PRO A 67 -9.87 2.15 13.34
CA PRO A 67 -10.94 2.90 14.01
C PRO A 67 -12.15 3.09 13.10
N ARG A 68 -13.37 3.00 13.65
CA ARG A 68 -14.61 3.09 12.86
C ARG A 68 -15.00 4.53 12.51
N ASP A 69 -14.64 5.48 13.37
CA ASP A 69 -15.30 6.80 13.40
C ASP A 69 -14.39 7.97 13.02
N THR A 70 -13.12 7.70 12.67
CA THR A 70 -12.09 8.72 12.38
C THR A 70 -11.33 8.34 11.12
N SER A 71 -10.89 9.34 10.34
CA SER A 71 -9.94 9.17 9.24
C SER A 71 -8.48 9.23 9.70
N ASN A 72 -8.23 9.62 10.95
CA ASN A 72 -6.90 9.65 11.53
C ASN A 72 -6.52 8.25 12.05
N PHE A 73 -5.60 7.61 11.32
CA PHE A 73 -5.11 6.28 11.63
C PHE A 73 -3.69 6.26 12.16
N ASP A 74 -3.11 7.39 12.54
CA ASP A 74 -1.68 7.51 12.85
C ASP A 74 -1.24 6.56 13.97
N ARG A 75 -2.12 6.36 14.95
CA ARG A 75 -1.92 5.47 16.09
C ARG A 75 -2.49 4.06 15.90
N ALA A 76 -3.08 3.76 14.74
CA ALA A 76 -3.64 2.43 14.49
C ALA A 76 -2.53 1.38 14.45
N PRO A 77 -2.54 0.36 15.32
CA PRO A 77 -1.57 -0.72 15.31
C PRO A 77 -1.90 -1.74 14.21
N LEU A 78 -0.96 -2.63 13.94
CA LEU A 78 -1.21 -3.82 13.12
C LEU A 78 -2.27 -4.72 13.78
N SER A 79 -3.15 -5.30 12.96
CA SER A 79 -4.04 -6.39 13.37
C SER A 79 -3.26 -7.71 13.47
N SER A 80 -3.88 -8.75 14.04
CA SER A 80 -3.26 -10.09 14.08
C SER A 80 -2.98 -10.64 12.67
N GLU A 81 -3.81 -10.30 11.68
CA GLU A 81 -3.57 -10.62 10.28
C GLU A 81 -2.42 -9.79 9.69
N GLY A 82 -2.33 -8.50 10.02
CA GLY A 82 -1.20 -7.66 9.59
C GLY A 82 0.16 -8.19 10.09
N TRP A 83 0.20 -8.70 11.33
CA TRP A 83 1.37 -9.41 11.84
C TRP A 83 1.69 -10.66 11.01
N ARG A 84 0.70 -11.49 10.67
CA ARG A 84 0.92 -12.68 9.83
C ARG A 84 1.43 -12.33 8.43
N GLN A 85 0.87 -11.31 7.81
CA GLN A 85 1.29 -10.82 6.49
C GLN A 85 2.76 -10.41 6.49
N MET A 86 3.17 -9.61 7.47
CA MET A 86 4.55 -9.12 7.52
C MET A 86 5.55 -10.21 7.89
N ASN A 87 5.18 -11.15 8.78
CA ASN A 87 6.01 -12.32 9.03
C ASN A 87 6.21 -13.14 7.75
N ARG A 88 5.15 -13.36 6.96
CA ARG A 88 5.24 -14.08 5.68
C ARG A 88 6.18 -13.39 4.70
N VAL A 89 6.04 -12.07 4.53
CA VAL A 89 6.94 -11.28 3.68
C VAL A 89 8.40 -11.45 4.12
N ALA A 90 8.65 -11.44 5.42
CA ALA A 90 9.99 -11.56 5.98
C ALA A 90 10.57 -12.99 5.76
N THR A 91 9.77 -14.03 6.00
CA THR A 91 10.22 -15.42 5.88
C THR A 91 10.31 -15.94 4.44
N GLU A 92 9.47 -15.42 3.54
CA GLU A 92 9.41 -15.80 2.13
C GLU A 92 10.15 -14.80 1.22
N TRP A 93 11.09 -14.03 1.78
CA TRP A 93 11.78 -12.94 1.09
C TRP A 93 12.55 -13.43 -0.15
N PRO A 94 12.17 -13.02 -1.37
CA PRO A 94 12.71 -13.59 -2.61
C PRO A 94 13.97 -12.87 -3.11
N PHE A 95 14.42 -11.83 -2.41
CA PHE A 95 15.54 -10.99 -2.83
C PHE A 95 16.78 -11.23 -1.97
N ALA A 96 17.89 -10.62 -2.34
CA ALA A 96 19.05 -10.53 -1.47
C ALA A 96 18.66 -9.88 -0.12
N LYS A 97 19.38 -10.26 0.94
CA LYS A 97 19.21 -9.67 2.27
C LYS A 97 19.36 -8.14 2.18
N PRO A 98 18.36 -7.36 2.64
CA PRO A 98 18.46 -5.91 2.64
C PRO A 98 19.56 -5.44 3.59
N THR A 99 20.13 -4.27 3.33
CA THR A 99 21.17 -3.66 4.18
C THR A 99 20.59 -2.72 5.23
N ALA A 100 19.39 -2.21 5.02
CA ALA A 100 18.66 -1.33 5.93
C ALA A 100 17.16 -1.39 5.66
N VAL A 101 16.35 -0.97 6.65
CA VAL A 101 14.91 -0.73 6.50
C VAL A 101 14.63 0.73 6.82
N TYR A 102 13.83 1.38 5.98
CA TYR A 102 13.34 2.74 6.21
C TYR A 102 11.83 2.69 6.43
N SER A 103 11.32 3.43 7.41
CA SER A 103 9.88 3.50 7.67
C SER A 103 9.42 4.93 7.88
N SER A 104 8.13 5.18 7.71
CA SER A 104 7.52 6.36 8.31
C SER A 104 7.51 6.25 9.84
N ASP A 105 7.16 7.36 10.49
CA ASP A 105 6.94 7.48 11.93
C ASP A 105 5.62 6.85 12.42
N LEU A 106 4.69 6.57 11.51
CA LEU A 106 3.41 5.93 11.79
C LEU A 106 3.56 4.56 12.47
N LEU A 107 2.78 4.30 13.51
CA LEU A 107 2.93 3.10 14.36
C LEU A 107 2.89 1.80 13.54
N ARG A 108 1.91 1.65 12.64
CA ARG A 108 1.77 0.50 11.73
C ARG A 108 3.00 0.25 10.84
N SER A 109 3.63 1.32 10.37
CA SER A 109 4.83 1.25 9.53
C SER A 109 6.02 0.81 10.36
N VAL A 110 6.19 1.39 11.55
CA VAL A 110 7.26 1.01 12.48
C VAL A 110 7.12 -0.46 12.89
N GLN A 111 5.92 -0.92 13.28
CA GLN A 111 5.68 -2.32 13.64
C GLN A 111 6.01 -3.28 12.49
N SER A 112 5.59 -2.95 11.27
CA SER A 112 5.90 -3.76 10.08
C SER A 112 7.41 -3.81 9.82
N ALA A 113 8.09 -2.66 9.93
CA ALA A 113 9.51 -2.53 9.70
C ALA A 113 10.35 -3.23 10.77
N THR A 114 9.91 -3.23 12.03
CA THR A 114 10.56 -3.96 13.14
C THR A 114 10.60 -5.46 12.88
N ILE A 115 9.57 -6.06 12.27
CA ILE A 115 9.59 -7.49 11.91
C ILE A 115 10.76 -7.81 10.96
N LEU A 116 10.94 -6.98 9.92
CA LEU A 116 12.04 -7.12 8.96
C LEU A 116 13.40 -6.85 9.63
N GLN A 117 13.48 -5.80 10.45
CA GLN A 117 14.66 -5.43 11.22
C GLN A 117 15.15 -6.60 12.09
N THR A 118 14.24 -7.22 12.85
CA THR A 118 14.55 -8.32 13.76
C THR A 118 14.99 -9.56 12.98
N LEU A 119 14.26 -9.94 11.92
CA LEU A 119 14.58 -11.16 11.16
C LEU A 119 15.92 -11.04 10.41
N PHE A 120 16.18 -9.88 9.80
CA PHE A 120 17.41 -9.68 9.04
C PHE A 120 18.58 -9.18 9.88
N HIS A 121 18.38 -8.77 11.13
CA HIS A 121 19.39 -8.14 11.98
C HIS A 121 20.07 -6.93 11.30
N ILE A 122 19.27 -5.97 10.85
CA ILE A 122 19.72 -4.77 10.12
C ILE A 122 19.22 -3.48 10.76
N PRO A 123 19.81 -2.32 10.42
CA PRO A 123 19.33 -1.02 10.92
C PRO A 123 17.91 -0.71 10.45
N LEU A 124 17.13 -0.08 11.34
CA LEU A 124 15.84 0.53 11.04
C LEU A 124 15.94 2.04 11.25
N GLU A 125 15.63 2.82 10.22
CA GLU A 125 15.62 4.28 10.28
C GLU A 125 14.22 4.83 9.98
N LYS A 126 13.72 5.66 10.89
CA LYS A 126 12.47 6.40 10.66
C LYS A 126 12.75 7.65 9.86
N ARG A 127 11.89 7.95 8.89
CA ARG A 127 12.02 9.09 7.99
C ARG A 127 10.65 9.76 7.85
N ASP A 128 10.53 10.98 8.36
CA ASP A 128 9.27 11.76 8.31
C ASP A 128 8.81 12.02 6.87
N CYS A 129 9.75 12.09 5.93
CA CYS A 129 9.47 12.18 4.50
C CYS A 129 8.89 10.90 3.88
N LEU A 130 8.65 9.84 4.65
CA LEU A 130 7.90 8.64 4.24
C LEU A 130 6.48 8.61 4.81
N ARG A 131 6.06 9.64 5.56
CA ARG A 131 4.70 9.73 6.10
C ARG A 131 3.64 9.58 5.00
N GLU A 132 2.50 9.03 5.38
CA GLU A 132 1.36 8.87 4.48
C GLU A 132 0.89 10.23 3.98
N TRP A 133 0.38 10.24 2.75
CA TRP A 133 -0.28 11.41 2.21
C TRP A 133 -1.51 11.75 3.05
N THR A 134 -1.74 13.03 3.33
CA THR A 134 -2.95 13.50 4.01
C THR A 134 -3.66 14.55 3.18
N ALA A 135 -4.96 14.37 2.99
CA ALA A 135 -5.81 15.34 2.34
C ALA A 135 -6.06 16.55 3.26
N ASP A 136 -6.30 16.29 4.54
CA ASP A 136 -6.64 17.29 5.53
C ASP A 136 -6.03 16.83 6.87
N PRO A 137 -5.27 17.69 7.58
CA PRO A 137 -4.73 17.36 8.90
C PRO A 137 -5.83 17.25 9.98
N ALA A 138 -7.05 17.70 9.72
CA ALA A 138 -8.19 17.54 10.61
C ALA A 138 -8.70 16.09 10.61
N ASP A 139 -9.28 15.70 11.74
CA ASP A 139 -9.99 14.42 11.84
C ASP A 139 -11.33 14.51 11.08
N LEU A 140 -11.41 13.83 9.93
CA LEU A 140 -12.58 13.83 9.08
C LEU A 140 -13.37 12.54 9.28
N ALA A 141 -14.68 12.62 9.08
CA ALA A 141 -15.49 11.43 8.90
C ALA A 141 -15.00 10.64 7.68
N GLN A 142 -14.93 9.31 7.81
CA GLN A 142 -14.37 8.42 6.78
C GLN A 142 -14.94 8.66 5.37
N PRO A 143 -16.27 8.86 5.15
CA PRO A 143 -16.80 9.14 3.82
C PRO A 143 -16.25 10.44 3.20
N ALA A 144 -16.12 11.50 4.01
CA ALA A 144 -15.59 12.78 3.56
C ALA A 144 -14.10 12.65 3.18
N TYR A 145 -13.31 11.95 3.98
CA TYR A 145 -11.92 11.64 3.63
C TYR A 145 -11.83 10.88 2.28
N MET A 146 -12.68 9.87 2.07
CA MET A 146 -12.71 9.09 0.83
C MET A 146 -13.10 9.93 -0.40
N ASP A 147 -13.93 10.96 -0.25
CA ASP A 147 -14.23 11.91 -1.34
C ASP A 147 -13.00 12.74 -1.72
N LEU A 148 -12.24 13.23 -0.72
CA LEU A 148 -11.00 13.99 -0.95
C LEU A 148 -9.93 13.09 -1.60
N GLU A 149 -9.73 11.89 -1.08
CA GLU A 149 -8.79 10.91 -1.64
C GLU A 149 -9.14 10.57 -3.10
N ARG A 150 -10.42 10.28 -3.41
CA ARG A 150 -10.88 10.04 -4.79
C ARG A 150 -10.66 11.23 -5.71
N ARG A 151 -10.65 12.46 -5.18
CA ARG A 151 -10.35 13.65 -5.97
C ARG A 151 -8.86 13.77 -6.23
N ALA A 152 -8.01 13.57 -5.21
CA ALA A 152 -6.55 13.61 -5.36
C ALA A 152 -6.06 12.58 -6.38
N TRP A 153 -6.61 11.36 -6.38
CA TRP A 153 -6.23 10.36 -7.38
C TRP A 153 -6.70 10.67 -8.81
N ARG A 154 -7.69 11.55 -8.99
CA ARG A 154 -8.13 12.02 -10.32
C ARG A 154 -7.29 13.19 -10.83
N ASP A 155 -6.74 13.99 -9.93
CA ASP A 155 -5.94 15.17 -10.24
C ASP A 155 -4.77 15.24 -9.25
N LEU A 156 -3.60 14.75 -9.69
CA LEU A 156 -2.43 14.57 -8.82
C LEU A 156 -1.84 15.92 -8.34
N ASP A 157 -2.08 16.99 -9.09
CA ASP A 157 -1.65 18.35 -8.78
C ASP A 157 -2.67 19.09 -7.89
N TRP A 158 -3.88 18.53 -7.72
CA TRP A 158 -4.89 19.13 -6.86
C TRP A 158 -4.41 19.23 -5.42
N LEU A 159 -4.50 20.44 -4.88
CA LEU A 159 -4.16 20.74 -3.50
C LEU A 159 -5.42 20.64 -2.63
N PRO A 160 -5.51 19.66 -1.72
CA PRO A 160 -6.61 19.58 -0.78
C PRO A 160 -6.51 20.67 0.29
N PRO A 161 -7.62 21.06 0.94
CA PRO A 161 -7.59 22.04 2.02
C PRO A 161 -6.68 21.58 3.16
N GLY A 162 -5.60 22.33 3.42
CA GLY A 162 -4.69 22.07 4.54
C GLY A 162 -3.70 20.91 4.36
N GLY A 163 -3.78 20.16 3.25
CA GLY A 163 -2.88 19.04 2.95
C GLY A 163 -1.83 19.34 1.89
N GLU A 164 -1.26 18.27 1.34
CA GLU A 164 -0.33 18.32 0.20
C GLU A 164 -0.96 17.66 -1.04
N SER A 165 -0.53 18.02 -2.25
CA SER A 165 -0.93 17.26 -3.45
C SER A 165 -0.19 15.92 -3.51
N LEU A 166 -0.65 14.98 -4.35
CA LEU A 166 0.05 13.71 -4.53
C LEU A 166 1.42 13.90 -5.20
N VAL A 167 1.56 14.91 -6.08
CA VAL A 167 2.86 15.30 -6.64
C VAL A 167 3.80 15.82 -5.56
N MET A 168 3.33 16.69 -4.66
CA MET A 168 4.13 17.18 -3.54
C MET A 168 4.59 16.05 -2.60
N ALA A 169 3.69 15.10 -2.30
CA ALA A 169 4.05 13.92 -1.52
C ALA A 169 5.10 13.05 -2.24
N GLY A 170 4.98 12.89 -3.55
CA GLY A 170 5.98 12.21 -4.39
C GLY A 170 7.34 12.92 -4.34
N ASP A 171 7.37 14.23 -4.54
CA ASP A 171 8.59 15.04 -4.48
C ASP A 171 9.26 14.97 -3.11
N ARG A 172 8.46 14.96 -2.03
CA ARG A 172 8.95 14.78 -0.66
C ARG A 172 9.62 13.41 -0.47
N ILE A 173 9.03 12.33 -1.01
CA ILE A 173 9.63 10.98 -0.96
C ILE A 173 10.89 10.92 -1.81
N LEU A 174 10.89 11.49 -3.02
CA LEU A 174 12.05 11.52 -3.91
C LEU A 174 13.19 12.38 -3.37
N ALA A 175 12.87 13.39 -2.55
CA ALA A 175 13.86 14.18 -1.83
C ALA A 175 14.57 13.38 -0.72
N MET A 176 14.07 12.20 -0.33
CA MET A 176 14.72 11.22 0.55
C MET A 176 15.94 10.57 -0.12
N ALA A 177 16.71 11.31 -0.93
CA ALA A 177 17.98 10.82 -1.46
C ALA A 177 18.73 10.14 -0.30
N PRO A 178 19.04 8.83 -0.41
CA PRO A 178 19.77 8.16 0.65
C PRO A 178 21.01 9.01 0.85
N CYS A 179 21.22 9.52 2.06
CA CYS A 179 22.52 10.10 2.39
C CYS A 179 23.51 9.03 1.97
N SER A 180 24.28 9.33 0.92
CA SER A 180 25.35 8.46 0.47
C SER A 180 26.12 8.06 1.73
N PRO A 181 26.45 6.78 1.96
CA PRO A 181 27.23 6.39 3.12
C PRO A 181 28.54 7.17 3.01
N SER A 182 28.63 8.28 3.75
CA SER A 182 29.74 9.19 3.69
C SER A 182 30.89 8.53 4.43
N SER A 183 31.62 7.68 3.71
CA SER A 183 32.91 7.08 4.07
C SER A 183 32.91 6.21 5.34
N PRO A 184 33.84 5.24 5.45
CA PRO A 184 34.11 4.60 6.74
C PRO A 184 34.47 5.67 7.80
N PRO A 185 34.24 5.39 9.09
CA PRO A 185 34.49 6.35 10.16
C PRO A 185 35.96 6.79 10.10
N ALA A 186 36.19 8.01 9.62
CA ALA A 186 37.41 8.71 9.90
C ALA A 186 37.49 8.88 11.42
N SER A 187 38.57 8.34 11.98
CA SER A 187 39.00 8.50 13.36
C SER A 187 38.58 9.82 13.98
N ARG A 188 37.85 9.72 15.10
CA ARG A 188 37.64 10.71 16.18
C ARG A 188 38.06 12.16 15.85
N GLY A 189 37.07 12.98 15.55
CA GLY A 189 37.19 14.45 15.53
C GLY A 189 35.81 15.09 15.51
N SER A 190 35.33 15.49 16.69
CA SER A 190 34.00 16.08 16.90
C SER A 190 33.86 17.43 16.19
N GLY A 191 32.85 17.54 15.32
CA GLY A 191 32.39 18.80 14.76
C GLY A 191 31.07 18.59 13.99
N PRO A 192 30.05 19.46 14.17
CA PRO A 192 28.75 19.28 13.52
C PRO A 192 28.87 19.56 12.01
N ARG A 193 28.61 18.53 11.19
CA ARG A 193 28.52 18.67 9.73
C ARG A 193 27.07 18.99 9.36
N SER A 194 26.79 20.25 9.08
CA SER A 194 25.55 20.68 8.45
C SER A 194 25.61 20.31 6.96
N CYS A 195 24.69 19.46 6.51
CA CYS A 195 24.52 19.14 5.09
C CYS A 195 23.64 20.23 4.47
N THR A 196 24.24 21.31 3.99
CA THR A 196 23.56 22.36 3.24
C THR A 196 23.48 21.95 1.76
N ARG A 197 22.28 21.60 1.29
CA ARG A 197 21.99 21.38 -0.13
C ARG A 197 21.66 22.73 -0.77
N THR A 198 22.56 23.25 -1.58
CA THR A 198 22.34 24.44 -2.42
C THR A 198 21.27 24.12 -3.48
N ARG A 199 20.06 24.69 -3.34
CA ARG A 199 19.06 24.68 -4.42
C ARG A 199 19.47 25.72 -5.48
N SER A 200 19.86 25.28 -6.67
CA SER A 200 19.90 26.16 -7.85
C SER A 200 18.46 26.50 -8.25
N ARG A 201 18.09 27.78 -8.18
CA ARG A 201 16.83 28.28 -8.75
C ARG A 201 16.88 28.14 -10.27
N LEU A 202 15.95 27.39 -10.85
CA LEU A 202 15.61 27.52 -12.27
C LEU A 202 14.68 28.72 -12.45
N PRO A 203 14.80 29.49 -13.55
CA PRO A 203 13.95 30.64 -13.82
C PRO A 203 12.52 30.22 -14.17
N ALA A 204 11.56 31.04 -13.71
CA ALA A 204 10.14 30.91 -13.99
C ALA A 204 9.85 31.04 -15.49
N SER A 205 9.03 30.15 -16.03
CA SER A 205 8.45 30.29 -17.37
C SER A 205 7.16 31.14 -17.32
N PRO A 206 6.90 31.98 -18.34
CA PRO A 206 5.81 32.94 -18.33
C PRO A 206 4.45 32.31 -18.59
N SER A 207 3.47 32.84 -17.87
CA SER A 207 2.03 32.60 -17.98
C SER A 207 1.52 32.84 -19.41
N ARG A 208 0.74 31.90 -19.97
CA ARG A 208 -0.16 32.15 -21.09
C ARG A 208 -1.61 31.93 -20.66
N ARG A 209 -2.39 32.99 -20.86
CA ARG A 209 -3.84 33.10 -20.68
C ARG A 209 -4.61 32.52 -21.87
N THR A 210 -5.81 32.05 -21.51
CA THR A 210 -7.10 32.04 -22.24
C THR A 210 -7.28 31.16 -23.48
N GLY A 211 -8.30 30.29 -23.37
CA GLY A 211 -8.99 29.65 -24.49
C GLY A 211 -10.24 28.91 -24.01
N THR A 212 -11.38 29.59 -24.05
CA THR A 212 -12.75 29.09 -23.85
C THR A 212 -13.22 28.22 -25.02
N HIS A 213 -13.81 27.04 -24.76
CA HIS A 213 -14.89 26.35 -25.50
C HIS A 213 -15.19 25.06 -24.69
N GLY A 214 -16.40 24.72 -24.25
CA GLY A 214 -17.66 24.64 -24.98
C GLY A 214 -17.88 23.17 -25.40
N GLY A 215 -18.72 22.40 -24.70
CA GLY A 215 -19.07 21.04 -25.14
C GLY A 215 -19.66 20.12 -24.07
N SER A 216 -20.97 20.20 -23.88
CA SER A 216 -21.79 19.26 -23.12
C SER A 216 -21.81 17.85 -23.76
N SER A 217 -21.76 16.79 -22.96
CA SER A 217 -22.62 15.59 -23.08
C SER A 217 -22.40 14.61 -21.91
N PRO A 218 -23.46 14.14 -21.23
CA PRO A 218 -23.36 13.18 -20.14
C PRO A 218 -23.38 11.72 -20.63
N ILE A 219 -22.40 10.93 -20.22
CA ILE A 219 -22.45 9.47 -20.33
C ILE A 219 -23.11 8.93 -19.06
N SER A 220 -24.36 8.48 -19.18
CA SER A 220 -25.01 7.62 -18.19
C SER A 220 -24.23 6.33 -18.01
N ARG A 221 -23.78 6.04 -16.78
CA ARG A 221 -23.47 4.68 -16.35
C ARG A 221 -24.44 4.26 -15.25
N ARG A 222 -25.31 3.31 -15.61
CA ARG A 222 -26.10 2.52 -14.65
C ARG A 222 -25.14 1.80 -13.70
N PHE A 223 -25.24 2.09 -12.42
CA PHE A 223 -24.74 1.21 -11.37
C PHE A 223 -25.83 0.18 -11.07
N HIS A 224 -25.52 -1.10 -11.28
CA HIS A 224 -26.28 -2.18 -10.66
C HIS A 224 -25.91 -2.21 -9.18
N ARG A 225 -26.92 -1.90 -8.36
CA ARG A 225 -26.92 -2.11 -6.92
C ARG A 225 -27.19 -3.60 -6.69
N SER A 226 -26.26 -4.29 -6.03
CA SER A 226 -26.55 -5.58 -5.40
C SER A 226 -26.70 -5.29 -3.91
N ASP A 227 -27.95 -5.11 -3.49
CA ASP A 227 -28.31 -5.13 -2.09
C ASP A 227 -28.32 -6.59 -1.60
N SER A 228 -27.76 -6.81 -0.41
CA SER A 228 -28.22 -7.74 0.65
C SER A 228 -28.21 -9.26 0.33
N GLU A 229 -27.76 -10.18 1.19
CA GLU A 229 -28.17 -10.45 2.56
C GLU A 229 -27.28 -11.54 3.21
N SER A 230 -27.28 -11.56 4.56
CA SER A 230 -27.20 -12.73 5.47
C SER A 230 -25.88 -13.51 5.63
N LEU A 231 -25.16 -13.24 6.74
CA LEU A 231 -25.19 -14.02 8.01
C LEU A 231 -24.22 -13.41 9.03
#